data_AF-A0A974DN93-F1
#
_entry.id   AF-A0A974DN93-F1
#
_cell.length_a   1.000
_cell.length_b   1.000
_cell.length_c   1.000
_cell.angle_alpha   90.00
_cell.angle_beta   90.00
_cell.angle_gamma   90.00
#
_symmetry.space_group_name_H-M   'P 1'
#
loop_
_entity.id
_entity.type
_entity.pdbx_description
1 polymer ?
#
loop_
_entity_poly.entity_id
_entity_poly.type
_entity_poly.pdbx_seq_one_letter_code
_entity_poly.pdbx_strand_id
1 'polypeptide(L)'
;MGVLLYLYWILAHSNSFFYSLEIVKAHFSQIAMKHFLPFPNLYRGAKERIEDICHKQVWEAERTIQTQFKMEKIIYCQDRLYSGRLNEVRSAVAKPTNPASVSIQTPAPTPMQISCDEMHYHVQAYFKSLKERLSNQIPMIIQYYILHEFSEKLQNQMMQLIQEREKLNTLLAEKTDITRVRDNLSNQIERLTAASHKLAKFHC
;
A
#
# COMPACT_ATOMS: atom_id res chain seq x y z
N MET A 1 -20.14 -4.57 -22.25
CA MET A 1 -18.91 -3.76 -22.22
C MET A 1 -18.51 -3.29 -20.82
N GLY A 2 -19.42 -2.76 -19.99
CA GLY A 2 -19.08 -2.27 -18.63
C GLY A 2 -18.55 -3.34 -17.66
N VAL A 3 -19.09 -4.56 -17.69
CA VAL A 3 -18.70 -5.64 -16.75
C VAL A 3 -17.30 -6.20 -17.04
N LEU A 4 -16.90 -6.27 -18.31
CA LEU A 4 -15.56 -6.70 -18.72
C LEU A 4 -14.50 -5.64 -18.41
N LEU A 5 -14.82 -4.35 -18.58
CA LEU A 5 -13.95 -3.26 -18.12
C LEU A 5 -13.85 -3.22 -16.59
N TYR A 6 -14.91 -3.54 -15.87
CA TYR A 6 -14.92 -3.62 -14.41
C TYR A 6 -14.07 -4.80 -13.91
N LEU A 7 -14.19 -5.98 -14.53
CA LEU A 7 -13.34 -7.15 -14.26
C LEU A 7 -11.87 -6.89 -14.63
N TYR A 8 -11.60 -6.25 -15.76
CA TYR A 8 -10.24 -5.93 -16.18
C TYR A 8 -9.60 -4.84 -15.29
N TRP A 9 -10.39 -3.88 -14.82
CA TRP A 9 -9.94 -2.83 -13.90
C TRP A 9 -9.73 -3.37 -12.47
N ILE A 10 -10.59 -4.30 -12.01
CA ILE A 10 -10.40 -5.06 -10.77
C ILE A 10 -9.18 -5.99 -10.88
N LEU A 11 -8.99 -6.71 -11.99
CA LEU A 11 -7.81 -7.56 -12.21
C LEU A 11 -6.51 -6.74 -12.28
N ALA A 12 -6.53 -5.58 -12.94
CA ALA A 12 -5.37 -4.69 -13.00
C ALA A 12 -5.07 -4.02 -11.65
N HIS A 13 -6.09 -3.63 -10.87
CA HIS A 13 -5.91 -3.10 -9.52
C HIS A 13 -5.55 -4.17 -8.50
N SER A 14 -6.08 -5.39 -8.62
CA SER A 14 -5.65 -6.54 -7.82
C SER A 14 -4.19 -6.85 -8.11
N ASN A 15 -3.75 -6.86 -9.38
CA ASN A 15 -2.32 -7.06 -9.70
C ASN A 15 -1.42 -5.93 -9.14
N SER A 16 -1.85 -4.67 -9.22
CA SER A 16 -1.13 -3.53 -8.62
C SER A 16 -1.11 -3.61 -7.08
N PHE A 17 -2.22 -4.05 -6.48
CA PHE A 17 -2.38 -4.24 -5.05
C PHE A 17 -1.49 -5.37 -4.52
N PHE A 18 -1.52 -6.53 -5.16
CA PHE A 18 -0.61 -7.65 -4.88
C PHE A 18 0.85 -7.22 -5.09
N TYR A 19 1.15 -6.42 -6.11
CA TYR A 19 2.49 -5.89 -6.33
C TYR A 19 2.96 -4.94 -5.21
N SER A 20 2.10 -4.03 -4.75
CA SER A 20 2.42 -3.13 -3.64
C SER A 20 2.69 -3.88 -2.33
N LEU A 21 1.96 -4.96 -2.10
CA LEU A 21 2.14 -5.85 -0.96
C LEU A 21 3.48 -6.58 -1.03
N GLU A 22 3.80 -7.17 -2.18
CA GLU A 22 5.07 -7.89 -2.37
C GLU A 22 6.26 -6.97 -2.13
N ILE A 23 6.19 -5.70 -2.57
CA ILE A 23 7.23 -4.71 -2.27
C ILE A 23 7.36 -4.47 -0.77
N VAL A 24 6.25 -4.20 -0.09
CA VAL A 24 6.26 -3.89 1.35
C VAL A 24 6.77 -5.10 2.14
N LYS A 25 6.25 -6.29 1.85
CA LYS A 25 6.68 -7.55 2.46
C LYS A 25 8.16 -7.82 2.22
N ALA A 26 8.66 -7.65 0.99
CA ALA A 26 10.07 -7.83 0.66
C ALA A 26 10.95 -6.84 1.43
N HIS A 27 10.56 -5.57 1.51
CA HIS A 27 11.30 -4.54 2.23
C HIS A 27 11.36 -4.81 3.74
N PHE A 28 10.24 -5.13 4.38
CA PHE A 28 10.23 -5.49 5.79
C PHE A 28 10.99 -6.79 6.06
N SER A 29 10.92 -7.77 5.15
CA SER A 29 11.71 -9.01 5.24
C SER A 29 13.22 -8.73 5.14
N GLN A 30 13.63 -7.80 4.28
CA GLN A 30 15.02 -7.38 4.14
C GLN A 30 15.52 -6.66 5.40
N ILE A 31 14.70 -5.79 6.00
CA ILE A 31 14.99 -5.16 7.29
C ILE A 31 15.14 -6.23 8.37
N ALA A 32 14.19 -7.14 8.50
CA ALA A 32 14.24 -8.22 9.47
C ALA A 32 15.51 -9.09 9.28
N MET A 33 15.88 -9.39 8.04
CA MET A 33 17.10 -10.12 7.74
C MET A 33 18.33 -9.33 8.18
N LYS A 34 18.45 -8.05 7.82
CA LYS A 34 19.61 -7.21 8.18
C LYS A 34 19.83 -7.11 9.70
N HIS A 35 18.74 -7.01 10.47
CA HIS A 35 18.82 -6.79 11.91
C HIS A 35 18.85 -8.09 12.74
N PHE A 36 18.17 -9.15 12.29
CA PHE A 36 17.97 -10.35 13.11
C PHE A 36 18.71 -11.59 12.59
N LEU A 37 19.50 -11.51 11.51
CA LEU A 37 20.28 -12.65 11.01
C LEU A 37 21.13 -13.35 12.08
N PRO A 38 21.76 -12.65 13.06
CA PRO A 38 22.52 -13.30 14.12
C PRO A 38 21.66 -14.13 15.08
N PHE A 39 20.36 -13.84 15.17
CA PHE A 39 19.40 -14.42 16.11
C PHE A 39 18.32 -15.21 15.35
N PRO A 40 18.57 -16.48 14.97
CA PRO A 40 17.67 -17.24 14.10
C PRO A 40 16.24 -17.39 14.63
N ASN A 41 16.08 -17.54 15.95
CA ASN A 41 14.75 -17.66 16.55
C ASN A 41 13.96 -16.36 16.49
N LEU A 42 14.60 -15.23 16.78
CA LEU A 42 14.00 -13.90 16.62
C LEU A 42 13.68 -13.59 15.16
N TYR A 43 14.59 -13.90 14.23
CA TYR A 43 14.36 -13.71 12.80
C TYR A 43 13.16 -14.51 12.29
N ARG A 44 13.06 -15.79 12.69
CA ARG A 44 11.89 -16.62 12.37
C ARG A 44 10.60 -16.03 12.92
N GLY A 45 10.59 -15.63 14.20
CA GLY A 45 9.43 -15.00 14.82
C GLY A 45 9.01 -13.71 14.10
N ALA A 46 9.96 -12.86 13.74
CA ALA A 46 9.69 -11.64 12.96
C ALA A 46 9.08 -11.96 11.59
N LYS A 47 9.62 -12.96 10.89
CA LYS A 47 9.13 -13.39 9.57
C LYS A 47 7.70 -13.94 9.64
N GLU A 48 7.39 -14.75 10.65
CA GLU A 48 6.04 -15.27 10.89
C GLU A 48 5.04 -14.12 11.12
N ARG A 49 5.39 -13.13 11.95
CA ARG A 49 4.53 -11.95 12.18
C ARG A 49 4.31 -11.12 10.92
N ILE A 50 5.36 -10.93 10.11
CA ILE A 50 5.26 -10.23 8.82
C ILE A 50 4.23 -10.92 7.92
N GLU A 51 4.28 -12.25 7.80
CA GLU A 51 3.34 -13.02 6.97
C GLU A 51 1.90 -12.98 7.53
N ASP A 52 1.75 -13.19 8.84
CA ASP A 52 0.45 -13.20 9.51
C ASP A 52 -0.27 -11.85 9.38
N ILE A 53 0.45 -10.74 9.55
CA ILE A 53 -0.11 -9.39 9.42
C ILE A 53 -0.44 -9.12 7.95
N CYS A 54 0.46 -9.47 7.04
CA CYS A 54 0.30 -9.29 5.59
C CYS A 54 -1.06 -9.84 5.11
N HIS A 55 -1.37 -11.10 5.41
CA HIS A 55 -2.64 -11.72 5.04
C HIS A 55 -3.87 -10.99 5.62
N LYS A 56 -3.80 -10.56 6.89
CA LYS A 56 -4.89 -9.84 7.54
C LYS A 56 -5.13 -8.47 6.91
N GLN A 57 -4.05 -7.74 6.57
CA GLN A 57 -4.16 -6.42 5.95
C GLN A 57 -4.74 -6.49 4.55
N VAL A 58 -4.37 -7.52 3.78
CA VAL A 58 -4.96 -7.77 2.47
C VAL A 58 -6.46 -7.93 2.57
N TRP A 59 -6.90 -8.76 3.51
CA TRP A 59 -8.32 -9.04 3.70
C TRP A 59 -9.12 -7.79 4.11
N GLU A 60 -8.60 -6.99 5.06
CA GLU A 60 -9.27 -5.76 5.50
C GLU A 60 -9.33 -4.69 4.40
N ALA A 61 -8.26 -4.55 3.62
CA ALA A 61 -8.23 -3.63 2.48
C ALA A 61 -9.25 -4.04 1.41
N GLU A 62 -9.30 -5.33 1.05
CA GLU A 62 -10.26 -5.85 0.07
C GLU A 62 -11.70 -5.62 0.56
N ARG A 63 -11.99 -5.96 1.81
CA ARG A 63 -13.30 -5.75 2.42
C ARG A 63 -13.72 -4.28 2.40
N THR A 64 -12.78 -3.37 2.67
CA THR A 64 -13.04 -1.93 2.64
C THR A 64 -13.29 -1.42 1.24
N ILE A 65 -12.53 -1.88 0.25
CA ILE A 65 -12.74 -1.57 -1.17
C ILE A 65 -14.11 -2.07 -1.65
N GLN A 66 -14.47 -3.31 -1.30
CA GLN A 66 -15.80 -3.85 -1.62
C GLN A 66 -16.92 -3.01 -1.00
N THR A 67 -16.71 -2.54 0.24
CA THR A 67 -17.66 -1.64 0.91
C THR A 67 -17.75 -0.29 0.20
N GLN A 68 -16.62 0.29 -0.23
CA GLN A 68 -16.61 1.51 -1.05
C GLN A 68 -17.47 1.34 -2.30
N PHE A 69 -17.29 0.25 -3.05
CA PHE A 69 -18.10 -0.01 -4.25
C PHE A 69 -19.59 -0.21 -3.95
N LYS A 70 -19.95 -0.79 -2.81
CA LYS A 70 -21.35 -0.88 -2.40
C LYS A 70 -21.95 0.51 -2.13
N MET A 71 -21.18 1.41 -1.51
CA MET A 71 -21.60 2.80 -1.29
C MET A 71 -21.75 3.58 -2.59
N GLU A 72 -20.88 3.36 -3.59
CA GLU A 72 -20.97 4.04 -4.89
C GLU A 72 -22.21 3.71 -5.71
N LYS A 73 -22.93 2.63 -5.36
CA LYS A 73 -24.22 2.30 -5.98
C LYS A 73 -25.34 3.26 -5.53
N ILE A 74 -25.15 3.97 -4.43
CA ILE A 74 -26.07 5.01 -3.96
C ILE A 74 -25.72 6.29 -4.71
N ILE A 75 -26.65 6.78 -5.53
CA ILE A 75 -26.42 7.99 -6.34
C ILE A 75 -26.43 9.21 -5.42
N TYR A 76 -25.24 9.75 -5.15
CA TYR A 76 -25.07 10.95 -4.34
C TYR A 76 -23.90 11.81 -4.83
N CYS A 77 -24.13 13.12 -4.96
CA CYS A 77 -23.08 14.10 -5.26
C CYS A 77 -23.46 15.44 -4.63
N GLN A 78 -22.49 16.16 -4.09
CA GLN A 78 -22.72 17.49 -3.55
C GLN A 78 -23.03 18.48 -4.70
N ASP A 79 -24.03 19.33 -4.50
CA ASP A 79 -24.52 20.27 -5.53
C ASP A 79 -23.43 21.13 -6.16
N ARG A 80 -22.49 21.63 -5.35
CA ARG A 80 -21.37 22.44 -5.83
C ARG A 80 -20.45 21.66 -6.78
N LEU A 81 -20.17 20.40 -6.47
CA LEU A 81 -19.33 19.55 -7.31
C LEU A 81 -20.08 19.14 -8.58
N TYR A 82 -21.33 18.74 -8.41
CA TYR A 82 -22.19 18.31 -9.51
C TYR A 82 -22.43 19.40 -10.55
N SER A 83 -22.81 20.60 -10.11
CA SER A 83 -23.04 21.76 -11.00
C SER A 83 -21.77 22.15 -11.76
N GLY A 84 -20.61 22.12 -11.10
CA GLY A 84 -19.32 22.29 -11.76
C GLY A 84 -19.09 21.26 -12.87
N ARG A 85 -19.31 19.97 -12.59
CA ARG A 85 -19.10 18.91 -13.60
C ARG A 85 -20.10 18.97 -14.75
N LEU A 86 -21.35 19.32 -14.46
CA LEU A 86 -22.36 19.49 -15.49
C LEU A 86 -21.98 20.60 -16.47
N ASN A 87 -21.48 21.73 -15.96
CA ASN A 87 -20.99 22.83 -16.79
C ASN A 87 -19.76 22.44 -17.61
N GLU A 88 -18.82 21.69 -17.02
CA GLU A 88 -17.65 21.15 -17.74
C GLU A 88 -18.07 20.23 -18.89
N VAL A 89 -19.03 19.32 -18.65
CA VAL A 89 -19.52 18.39 -19.66
C VAL A 89 -20.22 19.14 -20.81
N ARG A 90 -21.11 20.07 -20.49
CA ARG A 90 -21.82 20.88 -21.50
C ARG A 90 -20.86 21.72 -22.34
N SER A 91 -19.87 22.34 -21.70
CA SER A 91 -18.87 23.17 -22.40
C SER A 91 -17.89 22.36 -23.25
N ALA A 92 -17.62 21.10 -22.92
CA ALA A 92 -16.80 20.20 -23.74
C ALA A 92 -17.51 19.82 -25.05
N VAL A 93 -18.84 19.68 -25.03
CA VAL A 93 -19.65 19.38 -26.22
C VAL A 93 -19.88 20.62 -27.09
N ALA A 94 -19.95 21.81 -26.48
CA ALA A 94 -20.09 23.08 -27.20
C ALA A 94 -18.82 23.55 -27.92
N LYS A 95 -17.64 22.97 -27.64
CA LYS A 95 -16.38 23.27 -28.34
C LYS A 95 -16.21 22.31 -29.53
N PRO A 96 -16.40 22.74 -30.78
CA PRO A 96 -16.15 21.87 -31.92
C PRO A 96 -14.66 21.56 -32.00
N THR A 97 -14.35 20.27 -32.03
CA THR A 97 -13.01 19.79 -32.37
C THR A 97 -12.82 20.05 -33.87
N ASN A 98 -11.97 21.04 -34.19
CA ASN A 98 -11.55 21.50 -35.52
C ASN A 98 -12.49 22.49 -36.25
N PRO A 99 -12.00 23.67 -36.67
CA PRO A 99 -12.76 24.65 -37.45
C PRO A 99 -12.92 24.29 -38.95
N ALA A 100 -12.69 23.03 -39.35
CA ALA A 100 -12.55 22.65 -40.76
C ALA A 100 -13.46 21.49 -41.21
N SER A 101 -14.60 21.27 -40.56
CA SER A 101 -15.59 20.29 -41.06
C SER A 101 -16.88 20.98 -41.52
N VAL A 102 -17.22 20.66 -42.76
CA VAL A 102 -18.31 21.18 -43.58
C VAL A 102 -19.65 21.06 -42.85
N SER A 103 -20.42 22.15 -42.91
CA SER A 103 -21.79 22.25 -42.39
C SER A 103 -22.74 21.33 -43.16
N ILE A 104 -22.88 20.08 -42.71
CA ILE A 104 -24.02 19.26 -43.05
C ILE A 104 -25.18 19.75 -42.17
N GLN A 105 -26.24 20.28 -42.81
CA GLN A 105 -27.46 20.68 -42.12
C GLN A 105 -28.07 19.45 -41.44
N THR A 106 -27.81 19.27 -40.15
CA THR A 106 -28.51 18.31 -39.33
C THR A 106 -29.93 18.84 -39.08
N PRO A 107 -30.97 17.99 -39.19
CA PRO A 107 -32.33 18.40 -38.87
C PRO A 107 -32.40 18.85 -37.41
N ALA A 108 -33.26 19.85 -37.14
CA ALA A 108 -33.47 20.36 -35.78
C ALA A 108 -33.79 19.20 -34.82
N PRO A 109 -33.10 19.11 -33.67
CA PRO A 109 -33.26 17.99 -32.76
C PRO A 109 -34.70 17.94 -32.24
N THR A 110 -35.26 16.74 -32.22
CA THR A 110 -36.60 16.51 -31.67
C THR A 110 -36.60 16.76 -30.15
N PRO A 111 -37.74 17.13 -29.54
CA PRO A 111 -37.84 17.31 -28.09
C PRO A 111 -37.36 16.08 -27.27
N MET A 112 -37.57 14.88 -27.82
CA MET A 112 -37.09 13.63 -27.25
C MET A 112 -35.56 13.52 -27.26
N GLN A 113 -34.90 13.93 -28.34
CA GLN A 113 -33.43 13.96 -28.42
C GLN A 113 -32.82 14.94 -27.41
N ILE A 114 -33.40 16.14 -27.27
CA ILE A 114 -32.94 17.13 -26.28
C ILE A 114 -33.03 16.57 -24.85
N SER A 115 -34.11 15.86 -24.53
CA SER A 115 -34.27 15.22 -23.21
C SER A 115 -33.27 14.08 -22.97
N CYS A 116 -32.97 13.27 -23.99
CA CYS A 116 -31.96 12.24 -23.91
C CYS A 116 -30.54 12.81 -23.75
N ASP A 117 -30.23 13.91 -24.45
CA ASP A 117 -28.94 14.59 -24.37
C ASP A 117 -28.73 15.23 -22.99
N GLU A 118 -29.76 15.85 -22.42
CA GLU A 118 -29.70 16.38 -21.05
C GLU A 118 -29.48 15.28 -20.02
N MET A 119 -30.20 14.15 -20.13
CA MET A 119 -29.98 13.00 -19.26
C MET A 119 -28.56 12.44 -19.42
N HIS A 120 -28.03 12.41 -20.64
CA HIS A 120 -26.65 12.00 -20.88
C HIS A 120 -25.65 12.91 -20.17
N TYR A 121 -25.82 14.24 -20.22
CA TYR A 121 -24.94 15.18 -19.52
C TYR A 121 -24.96 14.99 -18.01
N HIS A 122 -26.13 14.75 -17.42
CA HIS A 122 -26.26 14.49 -15.99
C HIS A 122 -25.56 13.19 -15.57
N VAL A 123 -25.73 12.11 -16.33
CA VAL A 123 -25.02 10.84 -16.08
C VAL A 123 -23.51 11.00 -16.23
N GLN A 124 -23.06 11.71 -17.26
CA GLN A 124 -21.64 11.93 -17.51
C GLN A 124 -21.00 12.80 -16.43
N ALA A 125 -21.69 13.84 -15.96
CA ALA A 125 -21.25 14.68 -14.85
C ALA A 125 -21.07 13.84 -13.56
N TYR A 126 -22.04 12.99 -13.25
CA TYR A 126 -21.94 12.07 -12.11
C TYR A 126 -20.78 11.09 -12.26
N PHE A 127 -20.64 10.47 -13.44
CA PHE A 127 -19.56 9.51 -13.70
C PHE A 127 -18.17 10.16 -13.59
N LYS A 128 -18.03 11.42 -14.00
CA LYS A 128 -16.79 12.18 -13.84
C LYS A 128 -16.43 12.38 -12.36
N SER A 129 -17.39 12.79 -11.53
CA SER A 129 -17.20 12.91 -10.08
C SER A 129 -16.88 11.56 -9.41
N LEU A 130 -17.58 10.49 -9.81
CA LEU A 130 -17.34 9.13 -9.33
C LEU A 130 -15.91 8.67 -9.62
N LYS A 131 -15.44 8.89 -10.86
CA LYS A 131 -14.10 8.50 -11.29
C LYS A 131 -13.02 9.15 -10.42
N GLU A 132 -13.13 10.45 -10.17
CA GLU A 132 -12.14 11.17 -9.36
C GLU A 132 -12.16 10.75 -7.89
N ARG A 133 -13.36 10.50 -7.34
CA ARG A 133 -13.49 9.98 -5.98
C ARG A 133 -12.82 8.62 -5.85
N LEU A 134 -13.08 7.69 -6.76
CA LEU A 134 -12.47 6.36 -6.75
C LEU A 134 -10.96 6.40 -7.02
N SER A 135 -10.48 7.28 -7.91
CA SER A 135 -9.05 7.41 -8.18
C SER A 135 -8.25 7.89 -6.96
N ASN A 136 -8.89 8.63 -6.06
CA ASN A 136 -8.27 9.08 -4.81
C ASN A 136 -8.48 8.05 -3.69
N GLN A 137 -9.70 7.57 -3.52
CA GLN A 137 -10.09 6.76 -2.37
C GLN A 137 -9.46 5.36 -2.39
N ILE A 138 -9.39 4.71 -3.56
CA ILE A 138 -8.87 3.34 -3.64
C ILE A 138 -7.37 3.29 -3.29
N PRO A 139 -6.49 4.13 -3.88
CA PRO A 139 -5.09 4.15 -3.46
C PRO A 139 -4.88 4.53 -1.99
N MET A 140 -5.70 5.44 -1.44
CA MET A 140 -5.63 5.79 -0.01
C MET A 140 -5.95 4.60 0.90
N ILE A 141 -6.99 3.82 0.57
CA ILE A 141 -7.33 2.60 1.32
C ILE A 141 -6.15 1.62 1.28
N ILE A 142 -5.58 1.39 0.10
CA ILE A 142 -4.45 0.47 -0.07
C ILE A 142 -3.24 0.92 0.76
N GLN A 143 -2.84 2.19 0.62
CA GLN A 143 -1.70 2.75 1.35
C GLN A 143 -1.91 2.68 2.87
N TYR A 144 -3.13 2.95 3.33
CA TYR A 144 -3.46 2.88 4.75
C TYR A 144 -3.25 1.47 5.31
N TYR A 145 -3.88 0.45 4.73
CA TYR A 145 -3.80 -0.93 5.25
C TYR A 145 -2.43 -1.57 5.02
N ILE A 146 -1.89 -1.46 3.80
CA ILE A 146 -0.67 -2.17 3.38
C ILE A 146 0.59 -1.56 3.99
N LEU A 147 0.61 -0.25 4.24
CA LEU A 147 1.80 0.41 4.79
C LEU A 147 1.59 0.88 6.23
N HIS A 148 0.63 1.78 6.47
CA HIS A 148 0.50 2.44 7.76
C HIS A 148 0.06 1.46 8.85
N GLU A 149 -1.10 0.83 8.67
CA GLU A 149 -1.65 -0.10 9.64
C GLU A 149 -0.82 -1.38 9.76
N PHE A 150 -0.26 -1.86 8.66
CA PHE A 150 0.74 -2.94 8.66
C PHE A 150 1.91 -2.61 9.59
N SER A 151 2.52 -1.43 9.43
CA SER A 151 3.71 -1.03 10.17
C SER A 151 3.44 -0.91 11.67
N GLU A 152 2.31 -0.32 12.04
CA GLU A 152 1.90 -0.17 13.44
C GLU A 152 1.64 -1.52 14.09
N LYS A 153 0.89 -2.40 13.41
CA LYS A 153 0.64 -3.77 13.91
C LYS A 153 1.92 -4.58 14.02
N LEU A 154 2.85 -4.44 13.07
CA LEU A 154 4.12 -5.13 13.12
C LEU A 154 4.95 -4.67 14.32
N GLN A 155 5.05 -3.36 14.56
CA GLN A 155 5.73 -2.82 15.73
C GLN A 155 5.12 -3.36 17.03
N ASN A 156 3.80 -3.33 17.15
CA ASN A 156 3.10 -3.84 18.32
C ASN A 156 3.33 -5.33 18.55
N GLN A 157 3.27 -6.15 17.49
CA GLN A 157 3.50 -7.59 17.61
C GLN A 157 4.98 -7.93 17.90
N MET A 158 5.92 -7.17 17.37
CA MET A 158 7.34 -7.31 17.70
C MET A 158 7.61 -6.94 19.16
N MET A 159 6.95 -5.91 19.69
CA MET A 159 7.02 -5.56 21.12
C MET A 159 6.45 -6.67 22.01
N GLN A 160 5.30 -7.25 21.64
CA GLN A 160 4.70 -8.37 22.35
C GLN A 160 5.63 -9.60 22.36
N LEU A 161 6.30 -9.89 21.25
CA LEU A 161 7.24 -11.01 21.13
C LEU A 161 8.42 -10.91 22.12
N ILE A 162 8.88 -9.70 22.43
CA ILE A 162 10.02 -9.47 23.34
C ILE A 162 9.58 -9.46 24.81
N GLN A 163 8.30 -9.24 25.11
CA GLN A 163 7.80 -9.18 26.49
C GLN A 163 7.76 -10.54 27.20
N GLU A 164 7.74 -11.65 26.46
CA GLU A 164 7.74 -13.01 27.01
C GLU A 164 9.12 -13.38 27.59
N ARG A 165 9.37 -12.98 28.85
CA ARG A 165 10.68 -13.13 29.52
C ARG A 165 11.23 -14.55 29.52
N GLU A 166 10.37 -15.55 29.65
CA GLU A 166 10.78 -16.96 29.65
C GLU A 166 11.38 -17.39 28.30
N LYS A 167 10.91 -16.81 27.20
CA LYS A 167 11.38 -17.11 25.84
C LYS A 167 12.48 -16.18 25.37
N LEU A 168 12.75 -15.09 26.07
CA LEU A 168 13.73 -14.08 25.64
C LEU A 168 15.12 -14.68 25.40
N ASN A 169 15.60 -15.53 26.31
CA ASN A 169 16.91 -16.19 26.15
C ASN A 169 16.94 -17.10 24.92
N THR A 170 15.83 -17.78 24.62
CA THR A 170 15.73 -18.64 23.44
C THR A 170 15.63 -17.83 22.14
N LEU A 171 14.94 -16.68 22.17
CA LEU A 171 14.79 -15.76 21.05
C LEU A 171 16.11 -15.10 20.67
N LEU A 172 16.88 -14.68 21.69
CA LEU A 172 18.18 -14.03 21.56
C LEU A 172 19.35 -15.02 21.51
N ALA A 173 19.07 -16.32 21.36
CA ALA A 173 20.12 -17.30 21.12
C ALA A 173 20.80 -17.02 19.78
N GLU A 174 22.09 -16.68 19.83
CA GLU A 174 22.91 -16.42 18.65
C GLU A 174 23.14 -17.70 17.82
N LYS A 175 23.43 -17.51 16.53
CA LYS A 175 23.96 -18.59 15.69
C LYS A 175 25.34 -19.04 16.20
N THR A 176 25.53 -20.35 16.33
CA THR A 176 26.75 -20.99 16.85
C THR A 176 28.04 -20.49 16.19
N ASP A 177 28.05 -20.31 14.87
CA ASP A 177 29.21 -19.81 14.13
C ASP A 177 29.62 -18.40 14.57
N ILE A 178 28.63 -17.52 14.78
CA ILE A 178 28.82 -16.12 15.17
C ILE A 178 29.33 -16.06 16.60
N THR A 179 28.73 -16.84 17.50
CA THR A 179 29.19 -16.97 18.89
C THR A 179 30.65 -17.41 18.94
N ARG A 180 31.03 -18.43 18.15
CA ARG A 180 32.42 -18.90 18.10
C ARG A 180 33.41 -17.84 17.63
N VAL A 181 33.04 -17.07 16.60
CA VAL A 181 33.89 -15.97 16.09
C VAL A 181 33.99 -14.84 17.12
N ARG A 182 32.87 -14.46 17.75
CA ARG A 182 32.82 -13.44 18.82
C ARG A 182 33.73 -13.82 19.98
N ASP A 183 33.63 -15.06 20.46
CA ASP A 183 34.44 -15.55 21.58
C ASP A 183 35.94 -15.59 21.22
N ASN A 184 36.30 -15.99 20.00
CA ASN A 184 37.69 -15.99 19.55
C ASN A 184 38.28 -14.56 19.49
N LEU A 185 37.53 -13.62 18.90
CA LEU A 185 37.95 -12.21 18.83
C LEU A 185 38.06 -11.58 20.23
N SER A 186 37.12 -11.88 21.13
CA SER A 186 37.17 -11.42 22.53
C SER A 186 38.43 -11.91 23.23
N ASN A 187 38.72 -13.21 23.13
CA ASN A 187 39.93 -13.81 23.70
C ASN A 187 41.21 -13.20 23.11
N GLN A 188 41.21 -12.90 21.80
CA GLN A 188 42.35 -12.27 21.15
C GLN A 188 42.57 -10.83 21.64
N ILE A 189 41.49 -10.05 21.78
CA ILE A 189 41.54 -8.69 22.33
C ILE A 189 42.09 -8.75 23.76
N GLU A 190 41.56 -9.61 24.62
CA GLU A 190 42.03 -9.74 26.02
C GLU A 190 43.54 -10.05 26.09
N ARG A 191 44.02 -10.97 25.24
CA ARG A 191 45.45 -11.30 25.15
C ARG A 191 46.29 -10.10 24.69
N LEU A 192 45.83 -9.36 23.69
CA LEU A 192 46.53 -8.17 23.18
C LEU A 192 46.54 -7.04 24.21
N THR A 193 45.43 -6.80 24.91
CA THR A 193 45.34 -5.81 25.99
C THR A 193 46.29 -6.18 27.13
N ALA A 194 46.35 -7.45 27.53
CA ALA A 194 47.28 -7.91 28.56
C ALA A 194 48.75 -7.73 28.14
N ALA A 195 49.09 -8.02 26.87
CA ALA A 195 50.42 -7.78 26.33
C ALA A 195 50.78 -6.29 26.30
N SER A 196 49.86 -5.44 25.83
CA SER A 196 50.02 -3.99 25.83
C SER A 196 50.24 -3.44 27.24
N HIS A 197 49.52 -3.95 28.24
CA HIS A 197 49.67 -3.52 29.62
C HIS A 197 51.03 -3.92 30.20
N LYS A 198 51.57 -5.08 29.82
CA LYS A 198 52.93 -5.48 30.18
C LYS A 198 53.96 -4.58 29.52
N LEU A 199 53.85 -4.31 28.21
CA LEU A 199 54.75 -3.40 27.49
C LEU A 199 54.75 -1.99 28.09
N ALA A 200 53.59 -1.46 28.47
CA ALA A 200 53.48 -0.17 29.13
C ALA A 200 54.25 -0.15 30.47
N LYS A 201 54.19 -1.23 31.25
CA LYS A 201 54.97 -1.37 32.50
C LYS A 201 56.47 -1.49 32.28
N PHE A 202 56.94 -1.93 31.11
CA PHE A 202 58.37 -1.99 30.78
C PHE A 202 58.93 -0.63 30.32
N HIS A 203 58.08 0.32 29.93
CA HIS A 203 58.46 1.66 29.48
C HIS A 203 58.41 2.73 30.60
N CYS A 204 58.00 2.36 31.83
CA CYS A 204 58.15 3.15 33.05
C CYS A 204 59.29 2.58 33.90
#